data_AF-A0A5M5CB23-F1
#
_entry.id   AF-A0A5M5CB23-F1
#
_cell.length_a   1.000
_cell.length_b   1.000
_cell.length_c   1.000
_cell.angle_alpha   90.00
_cell.angle_beta   90.00
_cell.angle_gamma   90.00
#
_symmetry.space_group_name_H-M   'P 1'
#
loop_
_entity.id
_entity.type
_entity.pdbx_description
1 polymer ?
#
loop_
_entity_poly.entity_id
_entity_poly.type
_entity_poly.pdbx_seq_one_letter_code
_entity_poly.pdbx_strand_id
1 'polypeptide(L)'
;MKKFTSPISTNKEQSERLIALGVKPETADMVYHYTKSKVPALEWELKTTPPTLRGKFWTPQRIAKLELPFHKYPNGTSMTGEEAFDEIWGRDIPAWSLSRLLEMLPNEVPDPKPGFEEHHPELIKHALGYNLSIRRYTADCLVGTHIEDTPIECCVSMIEWLIKNHLFNKEYLK
;
A
#
# COMPACT_ATOMS: atom_id res chain seq x y z
N MET A 1 15.94 21.15 17.02
CA MET A 1 15.98 19.79 16.42
C MET A 1 15.07 19.79 15.20
N LYS A 2 15.54 19.36 14.03
CA LYS A 2 14.64 19.09 12.90
C LYS A 2 13.80 17.86 13.28
N LYS A 3 12.47 18.00 13.27
CA LYS A 3 11.56 16.88 13.50
C LYS A 3 11.75 15.88 12.35
N PHE A 4 12.02 14.63 12.65
CA PHE A 4 12.03 13.57 11.64
C PHE A 4 10.59 13.37 11.18
N THR A 5 10.30 13.73 9.93
CA THR A 5 8.96 13.63 9.32
C THR A 5 8.88 12.54 8.26
N SER A 6 9.92 11.70 8.15
CA SER A 6 9.97 10.64 7.15
C SER A 6 8.86 9.62 7.38
N PRO A 7 7.96 9.40 6.41
CA PRO A 7 6.94 8.36 6.52
C PRO A 7 7.57 6.97 6.47
N ILE A 8 7.02 6.04 7.24
CA ILE A 8 7.46 4.63 7.28
C ILE A 8 6.69 3.74 6.29
N SER A 9 5.56 4.24 5.79
CA SER A 9 4.65 3.56 4.88
C SER A 9 3.99 4.56 3.94
N THR A 10 3.21 4.06 2.99
CA THR A 10 2.24 4.88 2.25
C THR A 10 1.32 5.64 3.21
N ASN A 11 0.96 6.87 2.84
CA ASN A 11 -0.16 7.60 3.41
C ASN A 11 -1.49 7.16 2.76
N LYS A 12 -2.63 7.68 3.24
CA LYS A 12 -3.96 7.28 2.73
C LYS A 12 -4.15 7.56 1.23
N GLU A 13 -3.72 8.72 0.75
CA GLU A 13 -3.85 9.11 -0.67
C GLU A 13 -2.99 8.22 -1.58
N GLN A 14 -1.75 7.93 -1.17
CA GLN A 14 -0.86 6.99 -1.86
C GLN A 14 -1.44 5.57 -1.87
N SER A 15 -2.02 5.12 -0.76
CA SER A 15 -2.70 3.83 -0.70
C SER A 15 -3.90 3.77 -1.64
N GLU A 16 -4.74 4.81 -1.68
CA GLU A 16 -5.88 4.89 -2.59
C GLU A 16 -5.45 4.84 -4.06
N ARG A 17 -4.35 5.51 -4.42
CA ARG A 17 -3.76 5.43 -5.77
C ARG A 17 -3.39 4.00 -6.15
N LEU A 18 -2.68 3.29 -5.27
CA LEU A 18 -2.30 1.89 -5.52
C LEU A 18 -3.53 0.98 -5.66
N ILE A 19 -4.54 1.14 -4.80
CA ILE A 19 -5.79 0.37 -4.87
C ILE A 19 -6.53 0.65 -6.18
N ALA A 20 -6.60 1.92 -6.61
CA ALA A 20 -7.24 2.33 -7.85
C ALA A 20 -6.57 1.75 -9.10
N LEU A 21 -5.25 1.49 -9.03
CA LEU A 21 -4.49 0.79 -10.06
C LEU A 21 -4.65 -0.74 -10.02
N GLY A 22 -5.46 -1.26 -9.10
CA GLY A 22 -5.75 -2.68 -8.99
C GLY A 22 -4.78 -3.45 -8.10
N VAL A 23 -3.89 -2.78 -7.36
CA VAL A 23 -3.03 -3.46 -6.38
C VAL A 23 -3.90 -4.11 -5.30
N LYS A 24 -3.65 -5.40 -5.07
CA LYS A 24 -4.36 -6.23 -4.08
C LYS A 24 -4.10 -5.73 -2.66
N PRO A 25 -5.14 -5.38 -1.87
CA PRO A 25 -4.99 -5.03 -0.45
C PRO A 25 -4.27 -6.11 0.37
N GLU A 26 -4.37 -7.37 -0.04
CA GLU A 26 -3.70 -8.52 0.58
C GLU A 26 -2.17 -8.43 0.56
N THR A 27 -1.61 -7.59 -0.31
CA THR A 27 -0.16 -7.37 -0.43
C THR A 27 0.36 -6.34 0.58
N ALA A 28 -0.52 -5.60 1.24
CA ALA A 28 -0.15 -4.63 2.26
C ALA A 28 0.28 -5.35 3.55
N ASP A 29 1.34 -4.83 4.16
CA ASP A 29 1.89 -5.31 5.44
C ASP A 29 1.50 -4.44 6.63
N MET A 30 0.85 -3.30 6.37
CA MET A 30 0.36 -2.35 7.36
C MET A 30 -1.08 -1.92 7.04
N VAL A 31 -1.73 -1.26 7.99
CA VAL A 31 -3.11 -0.79 7.81
C VAL A 31 -3.38 0.47 8.64
N TYR A 32 -4.03 1.46 8.04
CA TYR A 32 -4.65 2.55 8.79
C TYR A 32 -6.00 2.09 9.30
N HIS A 33 -6.08 1.84 10.60
CA HIS A 33 -7.29 1.43 11.27
C HIS A 33 -8.14 2.62 11.67
N TYR A 34 -9.43 2.56 11.38
CA TYR A 34 -10.39 3.60 11.78
C TYR A 34 -10.87 3.37 13.22
N THR A 35 -10.44 4.22 14.15
CA THR A 35 -10.71 4.03 15.60
C THR A 35 -12.06 4.59 16.04
N LYS A 36 -12.75 5.33 15.16
CA LYS A 36 -13.95 6.13 15.49
C LYS A 36 -13.74 7.17 16.59
N SER A 37 -12.49 7.51 16.90
CA SER A 37 -12.21 8.54 17.90
C SER A 37 -12.80 9.88 17.47
N LYS A 38 -13.46 10.57 18.41
CA LYS A 38 -13.93 11.94 18.22
C LYS A 38 -12.79 12.95 18.16
N VAL A 39 -11.57 12.54 18.52
CA VAL A 39 -10.37 13.37 18.47
C VAL A 39 -9.73 13.17 17.09
N PRO A 40 -9.65 14.21 16.22
CA PRO A 40 -9.17 14.06 14.85
C PRO A 40 -7.77 13.42 14.74
N ALA A 41 -6.86 13.74 15.66
CA ALA A 41 -5.51 13.18 15.68
C ALA A 41 -5.45 11.68 16.03
N LEU A 42 -6.53 11.12 16.58
CA LEU A 42 -6.63 9.71 16.97
C LEU A 42 -7.65 8.95 16.12
N GLU A 43 -8.29 9.61 15.15
CA GLU A 43 -9.32 9.00 14.29
C GLU A 43 -8.76 7.82 13.48
N TRP A 44 -7.48 7.92 13.12
CA TRP A 44 -6.75 6.91 12.39
C TRP A 44 -5.52 6.47 13.16
N GLU A 45 -5.33 5.16 13.26
CA GLU A 45 -4.15 4.55 13.86
C GLU A 45 -3.44 3.70 12.82
N LEU A 46 -2.14 3.94 12.59
CA LEU A 46 -1.34 3.06 11.74
C LEU A 46 -0.93 1.81 12.54
N LYS A 47 -1.38 0.64 12.09
CA LYS A 47 -1.00 -0.65 12.65
C LYS A 47 0.02 -1.34 11.75
N THR A 48 1.06 -1.93 12.36
CA THR A 48 2.12 -2.70 11.69
C THR A 48 1.70 -4.14 11.41
N THR A 49 0.42 -4.34 11.12
CA THR A 49 -0.17 -5.65 10.80
C THR A 49 -0.86 -5.56 9.44
N PRO A 50 -0.90 -6.66 8.67
CA PRO A 50 -1.65 -6.69 7.42
C PRO A 50 -3.14 -6.34 7.64
N PRO A 51 -3.84 -5.85 6.60
CA PRO A 51 -5.25 -5.58 6.67
C PRO A 51 -6.06 -6.82 7.07
N THR A 52 -7.09 -6.61 7.89
CA THR A 52 -8.05 -7.66 8.23
C THR A 52 -9.02 -7.85 7.06
N LEU A 53 -8.90 -8.98 6.37
CA LEU A 53 -9.70 -9.28 5.17
C LEU A 53 -10.60 -10.49 5.39
N ARG A 54 -11.73 -10.49 4.68
CA ARG A 54 -12.66 -11.64 4.60
C ARG A 54 -11.98 -12.82 3.91
N GLY A 55 -12.42 -14.03 4.25
CA GLY A 55 -11.91 -15.28 3.66
C GLY A 55 -11.06 -16.07 4.65
N LYS A 56 -9.75 -16.19 4.40
CA LYS A 56 -8.83 -17.15 5.06
C LYS A 56 -9.12 -17.33 6.56
N PHE A 57 -8.78 -16.34 7.38
CA PHE A 57 -9.02 -16.40 8.83
C PHE A 57 -10.45 -15.99 9.19
N TRP A 58 -11.01 -14.98 8.51
CA TRP A 58 -12.38 -14.49 8.73
C TRP A 58 -13.34 -15.15 7.76
N THR A 59 -13.67 -16.42 8.03
CA THR A 59 -14.70 -17.16 7.29
C THR A 59 -16.09 -16.67 7.67
N PRO A 60 -17.14 -16.90 6.84
CA PRO A 60 -18.50 -16.52 7.18
C PRO A 60 -18.96 -17.04 8.55
N GLN A 61 -18.56 -18.27 8.94
CA GLN A 61 -18.89 -18.84 10.24
C GLN A 61 -18.18 -18.13 11.41
N ARG A 62 -17.00 -17.56 11.20
CA ARG A 62 -16.29 -16.78 12.22
C ARG A 62 -16.83 -15.35 12.28
N ILE A 63 -17.16 -14.76 11.14
CA ILE A 63 -17.82 -13.46 11.08
C ILE A 63 -19.17 -13.53 11.78
N ALA A 64 -19.98 -14.56 11.55
CA ALA A 64 -21.26 -14.77 12.25
C ALA A 64 -21.12 -14.78 13.79
N LYS A 65 -19.96 -15.19 14.33
CA LYS A 65 -19.71 -15.16 15.78
C LYS A 65 -19.48 -13.75 16.33
N LEU A 66 -19.37 -12.72 15.49
CA LEU A 66 -19.29 -11.32 15.93
C LEU A 66 -20.65 -10.76 16.36
N GLU A 67 -21.77 -11.43 16.05
CA GLU A 67 -23.13 -11.08 16.49
C GLU A 67 -23.32 -11.12 18.03
N LEU A 68 -22.29 -11.53 18.76
CA LEU A 68 -22.23 -11.51 20.23
C LEU A 68 -22.55 -10.11 20.81
N PRO A 69 -23.02 -10.03 22.07
CA PRO A 69 -23.81 -8.89 22.60
C PRO A 69 -23.06 -7.55 22.73
N PHE A 70 -21.83 -7.45 22.24
CA PHE A 70 -20.96 -6.27 22.33
C PHE A 70 -21.15 -5.29 21.17
N HIS A 71 -21.60 -5.75 20.00
CA HIS A 71 -21.83 -4.90 18.82
C HIS A 71 -23.32 -4.61 18.64
N LYS A 72 -23.73 -3.39 18.98
CA LYS A 72 -25.13 -2.96 18.98
C LYS A 72 -25.28 -1.61 18.31
N TYR A 73 -26.40 -1.46 17.62
CA TYR A 73 -26.85 -0.16 17.16
C TYR A 73 -27.16 0.78 18.33
N PRO A 74 -27.20 2.10 18.11
CA PRO A 74 -27.59 3.07 19.14
C PRO A 74 -28.97 2.83 19.75
N ASN A 75 -29.87 2.16 19.02
CA ASN A 75 -31.21 1.77 19.49
C ASN A 75 -31.21 0.49 20.36
N GLY A 76 -30.05 -0.12 20.61
CA GLY A 76 -29.88 -1.30 21.45
C GLY A 76 -30.05 -2.66 20.74
N THR A 77 -30.43 -2.67 19.46
CA THR A 77 -30.52 -3.91 18.66
C THR A 77 -29.12 -4.43 18.31
N SER A 78 -28.95 -5.76 18.29
CA SER A 78 -27.68 -6.39 17.93
C SER A 78 -27.39 -6.23 16.44
N MET A 79 -26.13 -5.97 16.12
CA MET A 79 -25.63 -6.06 14.74
C MET A 79 -25.42 -7.53 14.36
N THR A 80 -25.63 -7.85 13.09
CA THR A 80 -25.18 -9.12 12.53
C THR A 80 -23.65 -9.21 12.56
N GLY A 81 -23.12 -10.41 12.41
CA GLY A 81 -21.67 -10.60 12.33
C GLY A 81 -20.99 -9.80 11.22
N GLU A 82 -21.63 -9.70 10.05
CA GLU A 82 -21.11 -8.93 8.90
C GLU A 82 -21.12 -7.42 9.18
N GLU A 83 -22.20 -6.91 9.77
CA GLU A 83 -22.28 -5.50 10.16
C GLU A 83 -21.25 -5.15 11.22
N ALA A 84 -21.04 -6.01 12.21
CA ALA A 84 -19.98 -5.85 13.19
C ALA A 84 -18.59 -5.88 12.53
N PHE A 85 -18.36 -6.76 11.56
CA PHE A 85 -17.10 -6.81 10.81
C PHE A 85 -16.83 -5.51 10.05
N ASP A 86 -17.81 -5.02 9.29
CA ASP A 86 -17.69 -3.76 8.54
C ASP A 86 -17.59 -2.55 9.46
N GLU A 87 -18.24 -2.62 10.61
CA GLU A 87 -18.16 -1.59 11.64
C GLU A 87 -16.73 -1.46 12.21
N ILE A 88 -16.03 -2.58 12.42
CA ILE A 88 -14.69 -2.61 13.01
C ILE A 88 -13.62 -2.33 11.94
N TRP A 89 -13.68 -3.01 10.79
CA TRP A 89 -12.59 -3.00 9.79
C TRP A 89 -13.02 -2.51 8.42
N GLY A 90 -14.31 -2.28 8.16
CA GLY A 90 -14.80 -1.91 6.83
C GLY A 90 -14.32 -0.54 6.33
N ARG A 91 -13.73 0.27 7.21
CA ARG A 91 -13.11 1.57 6.89
C ARG A 91 -11.59 1.54 6.89
N ASP A 92 -10.98 0.39 7.19
CA ASP A 92 -9.54 0.27 7.23
C ASP A 92 -8.93 0.48 5.84
N ILE A 93 -7.82 1.20 5.77
CA ILE A 93 -7.12 1.49 4.52
C ILE A 93 -5.78 0.74 4.54
N PRO A 94 -5.52 -0.15 3.56
CA PRO A 94 -4.25 -0.87 3.49
C PRO A 94 -3.08 0.12 3.33
N ALA A 95 -1.93 -0.20 3.90
CA ALA A 95 -0.71 0.59 3.78
C ALA A 95 0.50 -0.31 3.53
N TRP A 96 1.43 0.16 2.71
CA TRP A 96 2.64 -0.58 2.36
C TRP A 96 3.84 0.11 2.96
N SER A 97 4.64 -0.62 3.74
CA SER A 97 5.95 -0.14 4.20
C SER A 97 6.90 0.09 3.02
N LEU A 98 7.97 0.87 3.22
CA LEU A 98 9.00 1.01 2.18
C LEU A 98 9.56 -0.35 1.75
N SER A 99 9.84 -1.24 2.70
CA SER A 99 10.33 -2.60 2.41
C SER A 99 9.35 -3.38 1.55
N ARG A 100 8.05 -3.30 1.84
CA ARG A 100 7.02 -3.99 1.07
C ARG A 100 6.91 -3.42 -0.34
N LEU A 101 6.96 -2.09 -0.51
CA LEU A 101 6.94 -1.46 -1.82
C LEU A 101 8.15 -1.90 -2.67
N LEU A 102 9.34 -1.96 -2.08
CA LEU A 102 10.55 -2.43 -2.75
C LEU A 102 10.47 -3.91 -3.13
N GLU A 103 9.93 -4.77 -2.27
CA GLU A 103 9.70 -6.19 -2.54
C GLU A 103 8.76 -6.40 -3.74
N MET A 104 7.81 -5.49 -3.94
CA MET A 104 6.85 -5.57 -5.04
C MET A 104 7.42 -5.08 -6.38
N LEU A 105 8.56 -4.39 -6.39
CA LEU A 105 9.23 -3.99 -7.62
C LEU A 105 9.83 -5.23 -8.32
N PRO A 106 9.86 -5.26 -9.66
CA PRO A 106 10.55 -6.32 -10.38
C PRO A 106 12.06 -6.25 -10.12
N ASN A 107 12.74 -7.39 -10.08
CA ASN A 107 14.21 -7.41 -10.01
C ASN A 107 14.84 -6.83 -11.28
N GLU A 108 14.22 -7.10 -12.42
CA GLU A 108 14.68 -6.79 -13.76
C GLU A 108 13.52 -6.32 -14.63
N VAL A 109 13.79 -5.36 -15.51
CA VAL A 109 12.83 -4.81 -16.47
C VAL A 109 13.43 -4.91 -17.86
N PRO A 110 12.75 -5.57 -18.82
CA PRO A 110 13.31 -5.79 -20.15
C PRO A 110 13.53 -4.48 -20.91
N ASP A 111 14.61 -4.41 -21.68
CA ASP A 111 14.84 -3.30 -22.61
C ASP A 111 13.88 -3.43 -23.82
N PRO A 112 13.21 -2.34 -24.25
CA PRO A 112 12.38 -2.36 -25.45
C PRO A 112 13.16 -2.62 -26.75
N LYS A 113 14.48 -2.39 -26.76
CA LYS A 113 15.37 -2.64 -27.91
C LYS A 113 15.92 -4.07 -27.86
N PRO A 114 15.78 -4.86 -28.93
CA PRO A 114 16.36 -6.19 -29.00
C PRO A 114 17.90 -6.15 -28.85
N GLY A 115 18.44 -7.09 -28.06
CA GLY A 115 19.89 -7.27 -27.89
C GLY A 115 20.52 -6.43 -26.76
N PHE A 116 19.72 -5.70 -25.99
CA PHE A 116 20.15 -5.01 -24.77
C PHE A 116 19.81 -5.83 -23.53
N GLU A 117 20.65 -5.69 -22.49
CA GLU A 117 20.45 -6.36 -21.20
C GLU A 117 19.25 -5.76 -20.44
N GLU A 118 18.70 -6.54 -19.53
CA GLU A 118 17.61 -6.10 -18.66
C GLU A 118 18.11 -5.06 -17.64
N HIS A 119 17.20 -4.21 -17.19
CA HIS A 119 17.50 -3.07 -16.33
C HIS A 119 17.01 -3.31 -14.89
N HIS A 120 17.78 -2.87 -13.90
CA HIS A 120 17.40 -3.02 -12.49
C HIS A 120 16.86 -1.71 -11.91
N PRO A 121 15.82 -1.75 -11.05
CA PRO A 121 15.40 -0.58 -10.28
C PRO A 121 16.45 -0.17 -9.23
N GLU A 122 16.76 1.13 -9.17
CA GLU A 122 17.69 1.74 -8.22
C GLU A 122 17.03 2.94 -7.51
N LEU A 123 16.92 2.87 -6.19
CA LEU A 123 16.50 3.98 -5.34
C LEU A 123 17.71 4.80 -4.91
N ILE A 124 17.77 6.05 -5.36
CA ILE A 124 18.91 6.95 -5.18
C ILE A 124 18.52 8.11 -4.28
N LYS A 125 19.38 8.44 -3.32
CA LYS A 125 19.23 9.62 -2.46
C LYS A 125 20.09 10.77 -3.00
N HIS A 126 19.47 11.91 -3.22
CA HIS A 126 20.10 13.16 -3.64
C HIS A 126 20.06 14.23 -2.55
N ALA A 127 20.74 15.35 -2.76
CA ALA A 127 20.69 16.49 -1.85
C ALA A 127 19.28 17.11 -1.75
N LEU A 128 18.49 17.04 -2.82
CA LEU A 128 17.16 17.64 -2.92
C LEU A 128 16.00 16.66 -2.67
N GLY A 129 16.28 15.36 -2.50
CA GLY A 129 15.21 14.35 -2.35
C GLY A 129 15.67 12.96 -2.76
N TYR A 130 14.74 12.18 -3.30
CA TYR A 130 14.94 10.80 -3.72
C TYR A 130 14.52 10.62 -5.18
N ASN A 131 15.09 9.62 -5.83
CA ASN A 131 14.69 9.23 -7.18
C ASN A 131 14.67 7.71 -7.24
N LEU A 132 13.66 7.14 -7.92
CA LEU A 132 13.69 5.73 -8.30
C LEU A 132 13.81 5.67 -9.82
N SER A 133 14.83 4.98 -10.30
CA SER A 133 15.11 4.82 -11.72
C SER A 133 15.32 3.37 -12.08
N ILE A 134 15.13 3.02 -13.34
CA ILE A 134 15.49 1.71 -13.88
C ILE A 134 16.73 1.94 -14.76
N ARG A 135 17.91 1.56 -14.22
CA ARG A 135 19.26 1.87 -14.77
C ARG A 135 19.59 0.96 -15.96
N ARG A 136 20.11 1.39 -17.13
CA ARG A 136 21.30 2.19 -17.60
C ARG A 136 22.68 1.49 -17.59
N TYR A 137 22.95 0.63 -18.59
CA TYR A 137 24.28 0.61 -19.21
C TYR A 137 24.33 1.74 -20.26
N THR A 138 25.22 2.73 -20.05
CA THR A 138 25.46 3.90 -20.93
C THR A 138 24.28 4.86 -21.16
N ALA A 139 24.38 6.08 -20.61
CA ALA A 139 23.69 7.34 -20.99
C ALA A 139 22.15 7.41 -21.23
N ASP A 140 21.38 6.32 -21.30
CA ASP A 140 19.94 6.34 -21.67
C ASP A 140 19.06 5.65 -20.62
N CYS A 141 18.26 6.42 -19.86
CA CYS A 141 17.42 5.90 -18.77
C CYS A 141 16.19 5.38 -19.46
N LEU A 142 15.79 4.14 -19.15
CA LEU A 142 14.51 3.64 -19.62
C LEU A 142 13.38 4.49 -19.02
N VAL A 143 13.41 4.64 -17.70
CA VAL A 143 12.53 5.54 -16.94
C VAL A 143 13.17 5.94 -15.62
N GLY A 144 12.83 7.14 -15.14
CA GLY A 144 13.06 7.55 -13.77
C GLY A 144 11.90 8.41 -13.29
N THR A 145 11.61 8.38 -11.99
CA THR A 145 10.67 9.31 -11.37
C THR A 145 11.22 10.74 -11.42
N HIS A 146 10.41 11.74 -11.06
CA HIS A 146 10.96 13.04 -10.67
C HIS A 146 11.77 12.90 -9.37
N ILE A 147 12.46 13.97 -8.95
CA ILE A 147 13.02 14.03 -7.60
C ILE A 147 11.84 14.21 -6.65
N GLU A 148 11.52 13.18 -5.89
CA GLU A 148 10.45 13.19 -4.90
C GLU A 148 10.99 13.51 -3.51
N ASP A 149 10.14 14.05 -2.65
CA ASP A 149 10.50 14.36 -1.26
C ASP A 149 10.74 13.10 -0.42
N THR A 150 10.13 11.96 -0.77
CA THR A 150 10.19 10.72 0.01
C THR A 150 10.46 9.49 -0.87
N PRO A 151 11.16 8.47 -0.31
CA PRO A 151 11.37 7.21 -1.02
C PRO A 151 10.07 6.43 -1.24
N ILE A 152 9.06 6.62 -0.37
CA ILE A 152 7.73 6.03 -0.51
C ILE A 152 7.07 6.54 -1.80
N GLU A 153 7.05 7.86 -2.03
CA GLU A 153 6.46 8.45 -3.24
C GLU A 153 7.20 7.99 -4.51
N CYS A 154 8.53 7.86 -4.45
CA CYS A 154 9.29 7.27 -5.56
C CYS A 154 8.80 5.87 -5.92
N CYS A 155 8.60 5.01 -4.91
CA CYS A 155 8.13 3.65 -5.13
C CYS A 155 6.70 3.62 -5.65
N VAL A 156 5.80 4.44 -5.08
CA VAL A 156 4.41 4.56 -5.56
C VAL A 156 4.41 4.94 -7.03
N SER A 157 5.05 6.06 -7.40
CA SER A 157 5.13 6.55 -8.78
C SER A 157 5.73 5.54 -9.75
N MET A 158 6.77 4.79 -9.35
CA MET A 158 7.34 3.73 -10.18
C MET A 158 6.38 2.57 -10.36
N ILE A 159 5.68 2.13 -9.30
CA ILE A 159 4.65 1.09 -9.41
C ILE A 159 3.53 1.54 -10.37
N GLU A 160 3.09 2.80 -10.30
CA GLU A 160 2.10 3.33 -11.25
C GLU A 160 2.60 3.24 -12.69
N TRP A 161 3.87 3.60 -12.93
CA TRP A 161 4.47 3.50 -14.25
C TRP A 161 4.58 2.04 -14.71
N LEU A 162 5.04 1.13 -13.86
CA LEU A 162 5.17 -0.30 -14.17
C LEU A 162 3.82 -0.92 -14.53
N ILE A 163 2.75 -0.58 -13.79
CA ILE A 163 1.40 -1.06 -14.07
C ILE A 163 0.91 -0.53 -15.43
N LYS A 164 1.06 0.77 -15.68
CA LYS A 164 0.66 1.41 -16.95
C LYS A 164 1.38 0.83 -18.17
N ASN A 165 2.60 0.33 -17.99
CA ASN A 165 3.41 -0.29 -19.05
C ASN A 165 3.33 -1.83 -19.07
N HIS A 166 2.48 -2.44 -18.25
CA HIS A 166 2.32 -3.90 -18.15
C HIS A 166 3.59 -4.66 -17.73
N LEU A 167 4.47 -4.00 -16.98
CA LEU A 167 5.75 -4.52 -16.47
C LEU A 167 5.69 -4.88 -14.98
N PHE A 168 4.56 -4.63 -14.32
CA PHE A 168 4.36 -4.97 -12.91
C PHE A 168 3.93 -6.43 -12.72
N ASN A 169 4.35 -7.06 -11.62
CA ASN A 169 4.00 -8.45 -11.34
C ASN A 169 2.48 -8.60 -11.14
N LYS A 170 1.85 -9.41 -11.99
CA LYS A 170 0.41 -9.68 -12.00
C LYS A 170 -0.09 -10.38 -10.73
N GLU A 171 0.78 -11.08 -10.00
CA GLU A 171 0.40 -11.71 -8.73
C GLU A 171 -0.08 -10.68 -7.69
N TYR A 172 0.43 -9.45 -7.76
CA TYR A 172 0.04 -8.35 -6.88
C TYR A 172 -1.19 -7.56 -7.37
N LEU A 173 -1.72 -7.87 -8.56
CA LEU A 173 -2.87 -7.18 -9.16
C LEU A 173 -4.14 -8.02 -9.13
N LYS A 174 -5.30 -7.36 -9.02
CA LYS A 174 -6.64 -7.98 -9.09
C LYS A 174 -6.97 -8.54 -10.47
#